data_AF-A0AAJ2YMW3-F1
#
_entry.id   AF-A0AAJ2YMW3-F1
#
_cell.length_a   1.000
_cell.length_b   1.000
_cell.length_c   1.000
_cell.angle_alpha   90.00
_cell.angle_beta   90.00
_cell.angle_gamma   90.00
#
_symmetry.space_group_name_H-M   'P 1'
#
loop_
_entity.id
_entity.type
_entity.pdbx_description
1 polymer ?
#
loop_
_entity_poly.entity_id
_entity_poly.type
_entity_poly.pdbx_seq_one_letter_code
_entity_poly.pdbx_strand_id
1 'polypeptide(L)'
;MTGAELVATALTTGAAAALTGPARGTVHDLHDALRQAVRRRLTSPDTTAGPYAVRVLDAHASDPDVWGTRLLRVLDACGADEDAEILRTARALLRAERIPAGPAADAY
;
A
#
# COMPACT_ATOMS: atom_id res chain seq x y z
N MET A 1 -13.37 8.70 -0.01
CA MET A 1 -12.15 8.01 -0.44
C MET A 1 -11.24 9.00 -1.15
N THR A 2 -10.36 9.63 -0.38
CA THR A 2 -9.26 10.47 -0.88
C THR A 2 -8.13 9.59 -1.44
N GLY A 3 -7.14 10.19 -2.12
CA GLY A 3 -5.98 9.46 -2.62
C GLY A 3 -5.20 8.77 -1.49
N ALA A 4 -4.98 9.47 -0.38
CA ALA A 4 -4.33 8.92 0.81
C ALA A 4 -5.10 7.73 1.40
N GLU A 5 -6.44 7.81 1.48
CA GLU A 5 -7.28 6.70 1.93
C GLU A 5 -7.15 5.47 1.02
N LEU A 6 -7.06 5.69 -0.30
CA LEU A 6 -6.88 4.61 -1.26
C LEU A 6 -5.53 3.92 -1.08
N VAL A 7 -4.46 4.69 -0.87
CA VAL A 7 -3.11 4.15 -0.63
C VAL A 7 -3.03 3.40 0.69
N ALA A 8 -3.59 3.94 1.77
CA ALA A 8 -3.65 3.27 3.07
C ALA A 8 -4.45 1.96 3.01
N THR A 9 -5.57 1.95 2.28
CA THR A 9 -6.36 0.74 2.06
C THR A 9 -5.55 -0.30 1.29
N ALA A 10 -4.90 0.08 0.19
CA ALA A 10 -4.08 -0.85 -0.60
C ALA A 10 -2.90 -1.43 0.19
N LEU A 11 -2.26 -0.63 1.06
CA LEU A 11 -1.21 -1.10 1.95
C LEU A 11 -1.75 -2.11 2.97
N THR A 12 -2.91 -1.83 3.57
CA THR A 12 -3.57 -2.75 4.52
C THR A 12 -3.97 -4.06 3.84
N THR A 13 -4.57 -3.99 2.64
CA THR A 13 -4.96 -5.17 1.88
C THR A 13 -3.74 -6.01 1.48
N GLY A 14 -2.68 -5.37 0.97
CA GLY A 14 -1.46 -6.09 0.60
C GLY A 14 -0.74 -6.72 1.80
N ALA A 15 -0.75 -6.06 2.96
CA ALA A 15 -0.21 -6.61 4.20
C ALA A 15 -1.03 -7.82 4.69
N ALA A 16 -2.36 -7.74 4.65
CA ALA A 16 -3.23 -8.85 4.99
C ALA A 16 -3.04 -10.04 4.04
N ALA A 17 -2.93 -9.79 2.73
CA ALA A 17 -2.68 -10.81 1.71
C ALA A 17 -1.35 -11.55 1.95
N ALA A 18 -0.30 -10.82 2.34
CA ALA A 18 1.01 -11.39 2.67
C ALA A 18 0.98 -12.32 3.90
N LEU A 19 0.03 -12.13 4.82
CA LEU A 19 -0.14 -12.98 6.01
C LEU A 19 -0.95 -14.25 5.72
N THR A 20 -1.81 -14.24 4.70
CA THR A 20 -2.78 -15.33 4.43
C THR A 20 -2.25 -16.49 3.58
N GLY A 21 -1.00 -16.48 3.11
CA GLY A 21 -0.37 -17.65 2.48
C GLY A 21 0.73 -17.31 1.47
N PRO A 22 1.37 -18.33 0.87
CA PRO A 22 2.44 -18.16 -0.11
C PRO A 22 1.88 -17.76 -1.48
N ALA A 23 1.11 -16.68 -1.53
CA ALA A 23 0.85 -15.96 -2.77
C ALA A 23 2.13 -15.20 -3.15
N ARG A 24 3.18 -15.95 -3.53
CA ARG A 24 4.29 -15.45 -4.34
C ARG A 24 3.68 -15.07 -5.69
N GLY A 25 3.09 -13.88 -5.75
CA GLY A 25 2.23 -13.49 -6.86
C GLY A 25 2.12 -11.99 -6.97
N THR A 26 1.45 -11.56 -8.04
CA THR A 26 1.32 -10.17 -8.48
C THR A 26 0.87 -9.20 -7.36
N VAL A 27 0.08 -9.65 -6.37
CA VAL A 27 -0.32 -8.82 -5.22
C VAL A 27 0.88 -8.46 -4.33
N HIS A 28 1.75 -9.42 -4.03
CA HIS A 28 2.95 -9.19 -3.22
C HIS A 28 3.92 -8.25 -3.93
N ASP A 29 4.16 -8.48 -5.23
CA ASP A 29 5.01 -7.60 -6.05
C ASP A 29 4.46 -6.17 -6.12
N LEU A 30 3.14 -6.04 -6.28
CA LEU A 30 2.47 -4.73 -6.27
C LEU A 30 2.49 -4.08 -4.89
N HIS A 31 2.41 -4.85 -3.80
CA HIS A 31 2.53 -4.34 -2.44
C HIS A 31 3.93 -3.81 -2.15
N ASP A 32 4.96 -4.56 -2.52
CA ASP A 32 6.36 -4.15 -2.38
C ASP A 32 6.69 -2.94 -3.26
N ALA A 33 6.20 -2.92 -4.51
CA ALA A 33 6.32 -1.76 -5.39
C ALA A 33 5.64 -0.52 -4.80
N LEU A 34 4.44 -0.68 -4.23
CA LEU A 34 3.71 0.41 -3.57
C LEU A 34 4.48 0.94 -2.35
N ARG A 35 4.98 0.05 -1.48
CA ARG A 35 5.80 0.45 -0.32
C ARG A 35 7.06 1.18 -0.74
N GLN A 36 7.76 0.72 -1.78
CA GLN A 36 8.94 1.40 -2.28
C GLN A 36 8.62 2.76 -2.90
N ALA A 37 7.54 2.89 -3.66
CA ALA A 37 7.11 4.18 -4.22
C ALA A 37 6.79 5.20 -3.10
N VAL A 38 5.99 4.79 -2.11
CA VAL A 38 5.68 5.63 -0.94
C VAL A 38 6.95 5.98 -0.17
N ARG A 39 7.83 5.01 0.12
CA ARG A 39 9.09 5.26 0.83
C ARG A 39 9.99 6.25 0.08
N ARG A 40 10.13 6.11 -1.24
CA ARG A 40 10.90 7.05 -2.09
C ARG A 40 10.34 8.47 -1.97
N ARG A 41 9.00 8.61 -1.99
CA ARG A 41 8.33 9.91 -1.82
C ARG A 41 8.59 10.50 -0.43
N LEU A 42 8.48 9.69 0.62
CA LEU A 42 8.73 10.12 2.00
C LEU A 42 10.18 10.56 2.27
N THR A 43 11.13 10.00 1.52
CA THR A 43 12.55 10.39 1.59
C THR A 43 12.93 11.47 0.58
N SER A 44 11.99 11.92 -0.26
CA SER A 44 12.25 12.96 -1.24
C SER A 44 12.57 14.28 -0.53
N PRO A 45 13.57 15.05 -0.99
CA PRO A 45 13.90 16.36 -0.41
C PRO A 45 12.74 17.36 -0.48
N ASP A 46 11.78 17.13 -1.38
CA ASP A 46 10.56 17.95 -1.53
C ASP A 46 9.49 17.67 -0.46
N THR A 47 9.72 16.75 0.47
CA THR A 47 8.74 16.31 1.47
C THR A 47 9.22 16.56 2.90
N THR A 48 8.38 17.24 3.70
CA THR A 48 8.64 17.56 5.12
C THR A 48 8.49 16.34 6.06
N ALA A 49 8.01 15.20 5.55
CA ALA A 49 7.62 14.04 6.35
C ALA A 49 8.81 13.29 6.99
N GLY A 50 9.99 13.33 6.35
CA GLY A 50 11.26 12.90 6.93
C GLY A 50 11.32 11.44 7.44
N PRO A 51 12.30 11.10 8.31
CA PRO A 51 12.52 9.73 8.79
C PRO A 51 11.39 9.21 9.71
N TYR A 52 10.59 10.12 10.29
CA TYR A 52 9.40 9.73 11.08
C TYR A 52 8.35 9.05 10.21
N ALA A 53 8.12 9.58 9.00
CA ALA A 53 7.15 9.03 8.08
C ALA A 53 7.46 7.59 7.65
N VAL A 54 8.75 7.29 7.41
CA VAL A 54 9.19 5.93 7.08
C VAL A 54 8.90 4.97 8.23
N ARG A 55 9.12 5.39 9.50
CA ARG A 55 8.75 4.57 10.65
C ARG A 55 7.24 4.32 10.75
N VAL A 56 6.42 5.32 10.44
CA VAL A 56 4.96 5.17 10.44
C VAL A 56 4.52 4.17 9.36
N LEU A 57 5.13 4.23 8.17
CA LEU A 57 4.88 3.26 7.10
C LEU A 57 5.24 1.83 7.51
N ASP A 58 6.39 1.65 8.15
CA ASP A 58 6.84 0.33 8.62
C ASP A 58 5.97 -0.19 9.78
N ALA A 59 5.61 0.67 10.73
CA ALA A 59 4.78 0.30 11.87
C ALA A 59 3.32 -0.02 11.49
N HIS A 60 2.81 0.60 10.42
CA HIS A 60 1.48 0.31 9.89
C HIS A 60 1.33 -1.14 9.43
N ALA A 61 2.39 -1.75 8.90
CA ALA A 61 2.35 -3.15 8.50
C ALA A 61 2.14 -4.10 9.69
N SER A 62 2.55 -3.70 10.90
CA SER A 62 2.36 -4.49 12.12
C SER A 62 1.02 -4.21 12.80
N ASP A 63 0.61 -2.95 12.86
CA ASP A 63 -0.61 -2.53 13.56
C ASP A 63 -1.39 -1.48 12.72
N PRO A 64 -2.23 -1.92 11.77
CA PRO A 64 -2.95 -1.00 10.90
C PRO A 64 -3.95 -0.13 11.65
N ASP A 65 -4.61 -0.65 12.69
CA ASP A 65 -5.58 0.10 13.50
C ASP A 65 -4.93 1.22 14.32
N VAL A 66 -3.72 0.99 14.87
CA VAL A 66 -3.01 1.97 15.70
C VAL A 66 -2.34 3.05 14.84
N TRP A 67 -1.79 2.66 13.69
CA TRP A 67 -0.97 3.53 12.86
C TRP A 67 -1.71 4.11 11.66
N GLY A 68 -2.90 3.62 11.31
CA GLY A 68 -3.66 4.04 10.12
C GLY A 68 -3.91 5.55 10.07
N THR A 69 -4.39 6.15 11.17
CA THR A 69 -4.65 7.60 11.25
C THR A 69 -3.35 8.44 11.18
N ARG A 70 -2.21 7.90 11.63
CA ARG A 70 -0.91 8.56 11.48
C ARG A 70 -0.39 8.43 10.06
N LEU A 71 -0.58 7.26 9.44
CA LEU A 71 -0.18 7.01 8.07
C LEU A 71 -0.94 7.92 7.10
N LEU A 72 -2.25 8.08 7.27
CA LEU A 72 -3.05 8.99 6.43
C LEU A 72 -2.50 10.42 6.47
N ARG A 73 -2.20 10.96 7.65
CA ARG A 73 -1.62 12.30 7.80
C ARG A 73 -0.25 12.43 7.15
N VAL A 74 0.56 11.38 7.24
CA VAL A 74 1.89 11.35 6.63
C VAL A 74 1.81 11.28 5.10
N LEU A 75 0.89 10.49 4.56
CA LEU A 75 0.65 10.36 3.12
C LEU A 75 0.10 11.67 2.52
N ASP A 76 -0.78 12.35 3.24
CA ASP A 76 -1.32 13.65 2.87
C ASP A 76 -0.22 14.73 2.90
N ALA A 77 0.58 14.76 3.97
CA ALA A 77 1.67 15.72 4.12
C ALA A 77 2.82 15.56 3.10
N CYS A 78 2.98 14.39 2.47
CA CYS A 78 3.99 14.15 1.44
C CYS A 78 3.43 14.23 0.00
N GLY A 79 2.13 14.50 -0.15
CA GLY A 79 1.46 14.52 -1.45
C GLY A 79 1.44 13.16 -2.13
N ALA A 80 1.35 12.05 -1.38
CA ALA A 80 1.21 10.71 -1.96
C ALA A 80 -0.13 10.54 -2.70
N ASP A 81 -1.11 11.39 -2.41
CA ASP A 81 -2.39 11.50 -3.11
C ASP A 81 -2.29 12.26 -4.44
N GLU A 82 -1.23 13.03 -4.66
CA GLU A 82 -0.94 13.72 -5.93
C GLU A 82 -0.03 12.88 -6.84
N ASP A 83 0.67 11.88 -6.29
CA ASP A 83 1.58 11.03 -7.03
C ASP A 83 0.82 9.97 -7.86
N ALA A 84 0.79 10.19 -9.18
CA ALA A 84 0.10 9.32 -10.12
C ALA A 84 0.68 7.89 -10.18
N GLU A 85 1.97 7.69 -9.88
CA GLU A 85 2.59 6.35 -9.83
C GLU A 85 2.10 5.58 -8.61
N ILE A 86 2.08 6.26 -7.44
CA ILE A 86 1.58 5.69 -6.18
C ILE A 86 0.10 5.31 -6.33
N LEU A 87 -0.73 6.23 -6.82
CA LEU A 87 -2.17 5.97 -7.01
C LEU A 87 -2.43 4.85 -8.02
N ARG A 88 -1.66 4.78 -9.11
CA ARG A 88 -1.81 3.73 -10.13
C ARG A 88 -1.49 2.36 -9.54
N THR A 89 -0.40 2.26 -8.78
CA THR A 89 0.05 1.01 -8.14
C THR A 89 -0.94 0.57 -7.07
N ALA A 90 -1.43 1.49 -6.24
CA ALA A 90 -2.42 1.18 -5.21
C ALA A 90 -3.74 0.66 -5.82
N ARG A 91 -4.20 1.28 -6.92
CA ARG A 91 -5.38 0.78 -7.66
C ARG A 91 -5.13 -0.58 -8.31
N ALA A 92 -3.92 -0.82 -8.84
CA ALA A 92 -3.56 -2.11 -9.43
C ALA A 92 -3.58 -3.23 -8.37
N LEU A 93 -3.02 -2.96 -7.19
CA LEU A 93 -3.05 -3.90 -6.05
C LEU A 93 -4.47 -4.24 -5.65
N LEU A 94 -5.31 -3.22 -5.41
CA LEU A 94 -6.70 -3.45 -5.02
C LEU A 94 -7.49 -4.22 -6.08
N ARG A 95 -7.20 -4.02 -7.37
CA ARG A 95 -7.80 -4.82 -8.46
C ARG A 95 -7.28 -6.26 -8.46
N ALA A 96 -5.98 -6.47 -8.25
CA ALA A 96 -5.38 -7.80 -8.21
C ALA A 96 -5.94 -8.63 -7.04
N GLU A 97 -6.17 -8.01 -5.88
CA GLU A 97 -6.86 -8.63 -4.74
C GLU A 97 -8.34 -8.89 -5.02
N ARG A 98 -9.02 -7.99 -5.74
CA ARG A 98 -10.44 -8.17 -6.10
C ARG A 98 -10.67 -9.23 -7.15
N ILE A 99 -9.63 -9.64 -7.88
CA ILE A 99 -9.67 -10.84 -8.69
C ILE A 99 -9.41 -11.97 -7.70
N PRO A 100 -10.45 -12.65 -7.17
CA PRO A 100 -10.17 -13.88 -6.45
C PRO A 100 -9.31 -14.74 -7.38
N ALA A 101 -8.28 -15.39 -6.82
CA ALA A 101 -7.70 -16.56 -7.46
C ALA A 101 -8.84 -17.58 -7.61
N GLY A 102 -9.65 -17.41 -8.65
CA GLY A 102 -10.74 -18.30 -8.96
C GLY A 102 -10.11 -19.65 -9.18
N PRO A 103 -10.66 -20.74 -8.62
CA PRO A 103 -10.24 -22.06 -9.03
C PRO A 103 -10.40 -22.10 -10.55
N ALA A 104 -9.29 -22.29 -11.26
CA ALA A 104 -9.34 -22.71 -12.64
C ALA A 104 -10.04 -24.07 -12.63
N ALA A 105 -11.35 -24.01 -12.84
CA ALA A 105 -12.24 -25.04 -13.33
C ALA A 105 -11.70 -26.47 -13.20
N ASP A 106 -12.03 -27.12 -12.08
CA ASP A 106 -12.51 -28.50 -12.16
C ASP A 106 -13.78 -28.49 -13.04
N ALA A 107 -13.63 -28.74 -14.35
CA ALA A 107 -14.70 -29.17 -15.24
C ALA A 107 -14.14 -29.59 -16.61
N TYR A 108 -13.69 -30.85 -16.72
CA TYR A 108 -14.25 -31.92 -17.56
C TYR A 108 -13.19 -32.97 -17.93
#